data_AF-A0A419GEA9-F1
#
_entry.id   AF-A0A419GEA9-F1
#
_cell.length_a   1.000
_cell.length_b   1.000
_cell.length_c   1.000
_cell.angle_alpha   90.00
_cell.angle_beta   90.00
_cell.angle_gamma   90.00
#
_symmetry.space_group_name_H-M   'P 1'
#
loop_
_entity.id
_entity.type
_entity.pdbx_description
1 polymer ?
#
loop_
_entity_poly.entity_id
_entity_poly.type
_entity_poly.pdbx_seq_one_letter_code
_entity_poly.pdbx_strand_id
1 'polypeptide(L)'
;MFRKKVFPVKNKRGFSLRKTLGLILLILFLTSGVVIANASNGVRLFINGREVHPDVPPQIVNDRTMVPLRFVAETFGAEVGWDNSTRSVDIKYAGGGQADAGELNEYLAWLIKAKSEFEELSSINFSKPFTYQATVDIRKHSTKVGSLISDAQNICPPKEQCEDFHKLLVMMTQFKISLDLVIRASEEYRAGNYMAALAVLEAVVDIIPR
;
A
#
# COMPACT_ATOMS: atom_id res chain seq x y z
N MET A 1 50.55 -33.60 70.12
CA MET A 1 49.56 -32.98 71.03
C MET A 1 48.53 -32.28 70.15
N PHE A 2 47.27 -32.75 70.09
CA PHE A 2 46.04 -31.97 69.76
C PHE A 2 44.87 -32.96 69.64
N ARG A 3 44.06 -33.05 70.70
CA ARG A 3 42.85 -33.89 70.77
C ARG A 3 41.75 -33.27 69.91
N LYS A 4 41.15 -34.05 69.00
CA LYS A 4 39.91 -33.69 68.28
C LYS A 4 38.77 -33.53 69.30
N LYS A 5 38.20 -32.32 69.44
CA LYS A 5 36.92 -32.12 70.12
C LYS A 5 35.80 -32.51 69.16
N VAL A 6 35.13 -33.62 69.48
CA VAL A 6 33.84 -33.99 68.86
C VAL A 6 32.77 -33.09 69.47
N PHE A 7 32.08 -32.31 68.63
CA PHE A 7 30.91 -31.54 69.05
C PHE A 7 29.64 -32.37 68.77
N PRO A 8 28.69 -32.47 69.71
CA PRO A 8 27.45 -33.21 69.48
C PRO A 8 26.52 -32.46 68.53
N VAL A 9 26.02 -33.15 67.51
CA VAL A 9 24.96 -32.68 66.62
C VAL A 9 23.64 -32.72 67.39
N LYS A 10 23.10 -31.54 67.74
CA LYS A 10 21.75 -31.43 68.32
C LYS A 10 20.70 -31.58 67.22
N ASN A 11 19.99 -32.71 67.25
CA ASN A 11 18.81 -33.00 66.45
C ASN A 11 17.70 -31.96 66.73
N LYS A 12 17.33 -31.13 65.74
CA LYS A 12 16.25 -30.14 65.87
C LYS A 12 14.91 -30.80 65.54
N ARG A 13 13.99 -30.72 66.52
CA ARG A 13 12.66 -31.33 66.58
C ARG A 13 11.82 -31.08 65.32
N GLY A 14 11.16 -32.14 64.85
CA GLY A 14 10.39 -32.22 63.62
C GLY A 14 9.33 -31.14 63.46
N PHE A 15 9.23 -30.64 62.23
CA PHE A 15 8.32 -29.61 61.80
C PHE A 15 6.89 -30.17 61.80
N SER A 16 5.98 -29.56 62.56
CA SER A 16 4.62 -30.07 62.78
C SER A 16 3.80 -30.07 61.49
N LEU A 17 3.43 -31.26 61.00
CA LEU A 17 2.70 -31.51 59.76
C LEU A 17 1.39 -30.72 59.61
N ARG A 18 0.77 -30.35 60.73
CA ARG A 18 -0.47 -29.52 60.74
C ARG A 18 -0.19 -28.07 60.35
N LYS A 19 1.02 -27.56 60.60
CA LYS A 19 1.43 -26.19 60.29
C LYS A 19 1.90 -26.03 58.83
N THR A 20 2.50 -27.08 58.24
CA THR A 20 2.87 -27.09 56.81
C THR A 20 1.65 -27.15 55.91
N LEU A 21 0.65 -27.96 56.26
CA LEU A 21 -0.57 -28.10 55.46
C LEU A 21 -1.33 -26.77 55.33
N GLY A 22 -1.41 -26.01 56.43
CA GLY A 22 -2.04 -24.69 56.44
C GLY A 22 -1.30 -23.66 55.58
N LEU A 23 0.04 -23.70 55.57
CA LEU A 23 0.85 -22.78 54.75
C LEU A 23 0.68 -23.09 53.26
N ILE A 24 0.63 -24.37 52.88
CA ILE A 24 0.43 -24.80 51.48
C ILE A 24 -0.97 -24.43 51.00
N LEU A 25 -2.01 -24.61 51.82
CA LEU A 25 -3.37 -24.19 51.49
C LEU A 25 -3.50 -22.67 51.35
N LEU A 26 -2.79 -21.90 52.19
CA LEU A 26 -2.76 -20.44 52.07
C LEU A 26 -2.07 -19.98 50.78
N ILE A 27 -0.96 -20.61 50.41
CA ILE A 27 -0.25 -20.31 49.16
C ILE A 27 -1.13 -20.66 47.95
N LEU A 28 -1.79 -21.82 47.97
CA LEU A 28 -2.72 -22.23 46.90
C LEU A 28 -3.89 -21.26 46.75
N PHE A 29 -4.43 -20.76 47.86
CA PHE A 29 -5.51 -19.77 47.85
C PHE A 29 -5.05 -18.41 47.30
N LEU A 30 -3.82 -17.99 47.59
CA LEU A 30 -3.24 -16.75 47.07
C LEU A 30 -2.89 -16.83 45.58
N THR A 31 -2.55 -18.02 45.06
CA THR A 31 -2.20 -18.20 43.64
C THR A 31 -3.42 -18.31 42.71
N SER A 32 -4.60 -18.62 43.23
CA SER A 32 -5.80 -18.85 42.40
C SER A 32 -6.45 -17.56 41.85
N GLY A 33 -5.97 -16.37 42.26
CA GLY A 33 -6.61 -15.08 41.94
C GLY A 33 -5.98 -14.27 40.81
N VAL A 34 -4.93 -14.76 40.14
CA VAL A 34 -4.27 -13.98 39.07
C VAL A 34 -5.02 -14.16 37.75
N VAL A 35 -5.98 -13.26 37.49
CA VAL A 35 -6.57 -13.10 36.15
C VAL A 35 -5.66 -12.13 35.36
N ILE A 36 -4.90 -12.65 34.41
CA ILE A 36 -4.12 -11.82 33.48
C ILE A 36 -5.08 -11.32 32.40
N ALA A 37 -5.53 -10.07 32.52
CA ALA A 37 -6.26 -9.40 31.46
C ALA A 37 -5.27 -9.02 30.34
N ASN A 38 -5.30 -9.75 29.22
CA ASN A 38 -4.59 -9.33 28.02
C ASN A 38 -5.39 -8.20 27.35
N ALA A 39 -4.89 -6.97 27.43
CA ALA A 39 -5.39 -5.90 26.59
C ALA A 39 -5.09 -6.26 25.13
N SER A 40 -6.11 -6.41 24.29
CA SER A 40 -5.90 -6.56 22.84
C SER A 40 -5.21 -5.30 22.34
N ASN A 41 -4.05 -5.44 21.70
CA ASN A 41 -3.43 -4.33 20.98
C ASN A 41 -4.47 -3.81 19.96
N GLY A 42 -4.87 -2.55 20.10
CA GLY A 42 -5.87 -1.93 19.20
C GLY A 42 -5.42 -1.95 17.73
N VAL A 43 -6.37 -1.70 16.83
CA VAL A 43 -6.07 -1.63 15.39
C VAL A 43 -5.17 -0.41 15.11
N ARG A 44 -3.99 -0.65 14.53
CA ARG A 44 -3.04 0.40 14.12
C ARG A 44 -3.23 0.77 12.66
N LEU A 45 -3.08 2.05 12.34
CA LEU A 45 -3.16 2.58 10.98
C LEU A 45 -1.78 3.07 10.52
N PHE A 46 -1.45 2.83 9.26
CA PHE A 46 -0.21 3.30 8.64
C PHE A 46 -0.52 4.01 7.32
N ILE A 47 0.02 5.21 7.13
CA ILE A 47 -0.01 5.94 5.86
C ILE A 47 1.44 6.12 5.40
N ASN A 48 1.76 5.61 4.21
CA ASN A 48 3.12 5.66 3.65
C ASN A 48 4.20 5.15 4.63
N GLY A 49 3.89 4.07 5.36
CA GLY A 49 4.79 3.46 6.34
C GLY A 49 4.90 4.20 7.69
N ARG A 50 4.18 5.30 7.89
CA ARG A 50 4.15 6.03 9.17
C ARG A 50 2.85 5.73 9.91
N GLU A 51 2.98 5.41 11.20
CA GLU A 51 1.83 5.19 12.08
C GLU A 51 1.07 6.49 12.31
N VAL A 52 -0.26 6.43 12.25
CA VAL A 52 -1.16 7.57 12.35
C VAL A 52 -2.29 7.30 13.34
N HIS A 53 -2.70 8.34 14.03
CA HIS A 53 -3.67 8.26 15.12
C HIS A 53 -4.87 9.16 14.80
N PRO A 54 -5.99 8.59 14.30
CA PRO A 54 -7.22 9.35 14.10
C PRO A 54 -7.86 9.73 15.45
N ASP A 55 -8.64 10.82 15.47
CA ASP A 55 -9.37 11.28 16.66
C ASP A 55 -10.33 10.22 17.21
N VAL A 56 -10.89 9.41 16.33
CA VAL A 56 -11.70 8.23 16.68
C VAL A 56 -10.89 6.98 16.32
N PRO A 57 -10.52 6.12 17.28
CA PRO A 57 -9.75 4.92 16.98
C PRO A 57 -10.58 3.94 16.12
N PRO A 58 -9.94 3.17 15.22
CA PRO A 58 -10.65 2.13 14.48
C PRO A 58 -11.21 1.07 15.43
N GLN A 59 -12.37 0.52 15.09
CA GLN A 59 -13.08 -0.44 15.93
C GLN A 59 -13.38 -1.71 15.14
N ILE A 60 -13.37 -2.86 15.81
CA ILE A 60 -13.85 -4.12 15.22
C ILE A 60 -15.31 -4.30 15.62
N VAL A 61 -16.20 -4.28 14.64
CA VAL A 61 -17.65 -4.44 14.81
C VAL A 61 -18.10 -5.55 13.88
N ASN A 62 -18.74 -6.60 14.42
CA ASN A 62 -19.20 -7.75 13.65
C ASN A 62 -18.11 -8.34 12.74
N ASP A 63 -16.91 -8.58 13.30
CA ASP A 63 -15.72 -9.07 12.60
C ASP A 63 -15.24 -8.20 11.42
N ARG A 64 -15.64 -6.92 11.39
CA ARG A 64 -15.18 -5.93 10.41
C ARG A 64 -14.49 -4.77 11.10
N THR A 65 -13.36 -4.34 10.55
CA THR A 65 -12.68 -3.13 11.00
C THR A 65 -13.36 -1.90 10.43
N MET A 66 -13.98 -1.11 11.29
CA MET A 66 -14.55 0.20 10.99
C MET A 66 -13.48 1.26 11.18
N VAL A 67 -13.18 2.00 10.10
CA VAL A 67 -12.25 3.13 10.09
C VAL A 67 -13.07 4.42 9.93
N PRO A 68 -12.75 5.51 10.66
CA PRO A 68 -13.52 6.75 10.54
C PRO A 68 -13.49 7.31 9.10
N LEU A 69 -14.67 7.53 8.52
CA LEU A 69 -14.82 8.01 7.15
C LEU A 69 -14.09 9.33 6.90
N ARG A 70 -14.25 10.32 7.79
CA ARG A 70 -13.60 11.63 7.68
C ARG A 70 -12.09 11.51 7.58
N PHE A 71 -11.49 10.71 8.47
CA PHE A 71 -10.06 10.48 8.49
C PHE A 71 -9.56 9.92 7.14
N VAL A 72 -10.26 8.93 6.59
CA VAL A 72 -9.92 8.35 5.28
C VAL A 72 -10.02 9.41 4.19
N ALA A 73 -11.14 10.13 4.10
CA ALA A 73 -11.37 11.12 3.06
C ALA A 73 -10.35 12.28 3.10
N GLU A 74 -10.09 12.84 4.28
CA GLU A 74 -9.11 13.93 4.47
C GLU A 74 -7.67 13.48 4.21
N THR A 75 -7.35 12.22 4.53
CA THR A 75 -6.04 11.63 4.17
C THR A 75 -5.81 11.66 2.66
N PHE A 76 -6.87 11.51 1.86
CA PHE A 76 -6.81 11.59 0.40
C PHE A 76 -7.03 13.01 -0.14
N GLY A 77 -7.06 14.03 0.71
CA GLY A 77 -7.18 15.43 0.31
C GLY A 77 -8.60 15.91 0.01
N ALA A 78 -9.62 15.19 0.48
CA ALA A 78 -11.00 15.64 0.40
C ALA A 78 -11.42 16.44 1.64
N GLU A 79 -12.27 17.43 1.44
CA GLU A 79 -13.01 18.14 2.48
C GLU A 79 -14.32 17.40 2.79
N VAL A 80 -14.62 17.19 4.07
CA VAL A 80 -15.82 16.48 4.52
C VAL A 80 -16.77 17.41 5.28
N GLY A 81 -17.90 17.72 4.67
CA GLY A 81 -19.02 18.46 5.25
C GLY A 81 -20.15 17.55 5.76
N TRP A 82 -20.95 18.08 6.68
CA TRP A 82 -22.21 17.46 7.11
C TRP A 82 -23.37 18.37 6.74
N ASP A 83 -24.31 17.85 5.95
CA ASP A 83 -25.58 18.52 5.69
C ASP A 83 -26.64 18.00 6.65
N ASN A 84 -26.98 18.82 7.64
CA ASN A 84 -27.97 18.47 8.64
C ASN A 84 -29.40 18.41 8.09
N SER A 85 -29.69 19.10 6.98
CA SER A 85 -31.03 19.14 6.39
C SER A 85 -31.38 17.82 5.70
N THR A 86 -30.41 17.26 4.95
CA THR A 86 -30.58 15.99 4.24
C THR A 86 -30.05 14.79 5.03
N ARG A 87 -29.39 15.03 6.17
CA ARG A 87 -28.66 14.01 6.96
C ARG A 87 -27.62 13.27 6.11
N SER A 88 -26.94 14.01 5.25
CA SER A 88 -25.96 13.47 4.31
C SER A 88 -24.56 13.96 4.63
N VAL A 89 -23.57 13.15 4.25
CA VAL A 89 -22.15 13.54 4.29
C VAL A 89 -21.78 14.06 2.90
N ASP A 90 -21.29 15.29 2.83
CA ASP A 90 -20.75 15.87 1.61
C ASP A 90 -19.24 15.69 1.60
N ILE A 91 -18.70 15.06 0.54
CA ILE A 91 -17.25 14.89 0.36
C ILE A 91 -16.87 15.64 -0.91
N LYS A 92 -15.98 16.62 -0.79
CA LYS A 92 -15.53 17.47 -1.91
C LYS A 92 -14.03 17.36 -2.06
N TYR A 93 -13.55 17.11 -3.28
CA TYR A 93 -12.15 17.30 -3.59
C TYR A 93 -11.94 18.73 -4.06
N ALA A 94 -10.82 19.36 -3.70
CA ALA A 94 -10.50 20.73 -4.11
C ALA A 94 -10.40 20.92 -5.64
N GLY A 95 -10.39 19.84 -6.42
CA GLY A 95 -10.48 19.85 -7.90
C GLY A 95 -11.71 19.12 -8.46
N GLY A 96 -12.77 18.95 -7.66
CA GLY A 96 -14.02 18.28 -8.04
C GLY A 96 -15.24 19.20 -8.15
N GLY A 97 -15.00 20.51 -8.26
CA GLY A 97 -16.02 21.47 -8.66
C GLY A 97 -16.54 21.17 -10.05
N GLN A 98 -17.71 21.67 -10.43
CA GLN A 98 -18.17 21.58 -11.82
C GLN A 98 -17.07 22.09 -12.74
N ALA A 99 -16.72 21.32 -13.78
CA ALA A 99 -15.78 21.72 -14.82
C ALA A 99 -16.08 23.15 -15.25
N ASP A 100 -15.34 24.09 -14.70
CA ASP A 100 -15.38 25.45 -15.15
C ASP A 100 -14.70 25.48 -16.53
N ALA A 101 -14.91 26.56 -17.29
CA ALA A 101 -14.34 26.64 -18.64
C ALA A 101 -12.80 26.52 -18.66
N GLY A 102 -12.14 26.68 -17.50
CA GLY A 102 -10.70 26.48 -17.31
C GLY A 102 -10.33 25.00 -17.23
N GLU A 103 -10.99 24.22 -16.38
CA GLU A 103 -10.77 22.78 -16.22
C GLU A 103 -11.05 22.00 -17.53
N LEU A 104 -12.09 22.40 -18.28
CA LEU A 104 -12.37 21.81 -19.59
C LEU A 104 -11.24 22.09 -20.60
N ASN A 105 -10.65 23.28 -20.55
CA ASN A 105 -9.55 23.66 -21.44
C ASN A 105 -8.28 22.85 -21.14
N GLU A 106 -8.00 22.58 -19.86
CA GLU A 106 -6.86 21.74 -19.45
C GLU A 106 -7.05 20.28 -19.86
N TYR A 107 -8.24 19.71 -19.65
CA TYR A 107 -8.58 18.36 -20.10
C TYR A 107 -8.45 18.21 -21.63
N LEU A 108 -9.01 19.16 -22.40
CA LEU A 108 -8.94 19.14 -23.86
C LEU A 108 -7.49 19.34 -24.37
N ALA A 109 -6.73 20.26 -23.75
CA ALA A 109 -5.32 20.47 -24.09
C ALA A 109 -4.50 19.19 -23.87
N TRP A 110 -4.75 18.49 -22.77
CA TRP A 110 -4.10 17.21 -22.51
C TRP A 110 -4.52 16.13 -23.52
N LEU A 111 -5.81 16.02 -23.86
CA LEU A 111 -6.25 15.06 -24.88
C LEU A 111 -5.59 15.30 -26.24
N ILE A 112 -5.48 16.55 -26.66
CA ILE A 112 -4.80 16.93 -27.91
C ILE A 112 -3.32 16.55 -27.84
N LYS A 113 -2.65 16.88 -26.73
CA LYS A 113 -1.25 16.51 -26.49
C LYS A 113 -1.08 14.99 -26.55
N ALA A 114 -1.88 14.24 -25.80
CA ALA A 114 -1.84 12.78 -25.76
C ALA A 114 -2.04 12.18 -27.16
N LYS A 115 -3.05 12.63 -27.89
CA LYS A 115 -3.29 12.19 -29.27
C LYS A 115 -2.08 12.41 -30.18
N SER A 116 -1.49 13.59 -30.13
CA SER A 116 -0.32 13.93 -30.97
C SER A 116 0.90 13.05 -30.67
N GLU A 117 1.12 12.71 -29.40
CA GLU A 117 2.23 11.84 -28.98
C GLU A 117 1.99 10.37 -29.39
N PHE A 118 0.74 9.91 -29.35
CA PHE A 118 0.36 8.58 -29.83
C PHE A 118 0.44 8.45 -31.35
N GLU A 119 0.17 9.52 -32.10
CA GLU A 119 0.40 9.54 -33.55
C GLU A 119 1.89 9.42 -33.89
N GLU A 120 2.80 10.09 -33.15
CA GLU A 120 4.26 9.93 -33.32
C GLU A 120 4.69 8.47 -33.05
N LEU A 121 4.15 7.85 -32.00
CA LEU A 121 4.37 6.44 -31.65
C LEU A 121 4.02 5.45 -32.77
N SER A 122 2.93 5.70 -33.47
CA SER A 122 2.46 4.84 -34.57
C SER A 122 3.42 4.78 -35.76
N SER A 123 4.34 5.75 -35.87
CA SER A 123 5.32 5.83 -36.95
C SER A 123 6.57 4.97 -36.72
N ILE A 124 6.75 4.41 -35.52
CA ILE A 124 7.93 3.60 -35.18
C ILE A 124 7.83 2.22 -35.83
N ASN A 125 8.90 1.82 -36.53
CA ASN A 125 8.98 0.49 -37.10
C ASN A 125 9.42 -0.54 -36.03
N PHE A 126 8.44 -1.21 -35.41
CA PHE A 126 8.65 -2.27 -34.42
C PHE A 126 9.18 -3.59 -35.02
N SER A 127 9.44 -3.68 -36.33
CA SER A 127 9.93 -4.91 -36.96
C SER A 127 11.35 -5.28 -36.52
N LYS A 128 12.13 -4.34 -35.96
CA LYS A 128 13.53 -4.56 -35.52
C LYS A 128 13.80 -3.94 -34.14
N PRO A 129 13.12 -4.39 -33.06
CA PRO A 129 13.11 -3.72 -31.76
C PRO A 129 14.44 -3.87 -31.00
N PHE A 130 15.31 -4.81 -31.41
CA PHE A 130 16.62 -5.06 -30.78
C PHE A 130 17.77 -4.21 -31.34
N THR A 131 17.51 -3.38 -32.35
CA THR A 131 18.52 -2.43 -32.85
C THR A 131 18.71 -1.28 -31.86
N TYR A 132 19.94 -0.74 -31.78
CA TYR A 132 20.26 0.36 -30.86
C TYR A 132 19.31 1.55 -31.07
N GLN A 133 19.11 1.95 -32.33
CA GLN A 133 18.25 3.07 -32.67
C GLN A 133 16.80 2.80 -32.27
N ALA A 134 16.25 1.61 -32.54
CA ALA A 134 14.89 1.28 -32.12
C ALA A 134 14.73 1.32 -30.59
N THR A 135 15.73 0.85 -29.82
CA THR A 135 15.67 0.96 -28.35
C THR A 135 15.68 2.40 -27.87
N VAL A 136 16.48 3.28 -28.51
CA VAL A 136 16.51 4.71 -28.19
C VAL A 136 15.16 5.37 -28.51
N ASP A 137 14.59 5.05 -29.66
CA ASP A 137 13.30 5.59 -30.08
C ASP A 137 12.19 5.10 -29.14
N ILE A 138 12.13 3.80 -28.84
CA ILE A 138 11.16 3.23 -27.87
C ILE A 138 11.31 3.88 -26.50
N ARG A 139 12.54 4.11 -26.03
CA ARG A 139 12.81 4.80 -24.75
C ARG A 139 12.30 6.23 -24.75
N LYS A 140 12.58 7.01 -25.80
CA LYS A 140 12.08 8.39 -25.94
C LYS A 140 10.57 8.41 -25.78
N HIS A 141 9.87 7.48 -26.41
CA HIS A 141 8.42 7.42 -26.34
C HIS A 141 7.88 6.89 -25.01
N SER A 142 8.52 5.88 -24.39
CA SER A 142 8.14 5.43 -23.05
C SER A 142 8.19 6.60 -22.04
N THR A 143 9.22 7.44 -22.12
CA THR A 143 9.34 8.65 -21.30
C THR A 143 8.22 9.65 -21.58
N LYS A 144 7.87 9.88 -22.85
CA LYS A 144 6.76 10.76 -23.24
C LYS A 144 5.42 10.26 -22.69
N VAL A 145 5.11 8.97 -22.86
CA VAL A 145 3.91 8.35 -22.28
C VAL A 145 3.91 8.47 -20.75
N GLY A 146 5.06 8.28 -20.11
CA GLY A 146 5.24 8.52 -18.67
C GLY A 146 4.90 9.95 -18.24
N SER A 147 5.34 10.96 -19.01
CA SER A 147 4.99 12.36 -18.73
C SER A 147 3.49 12.61 -18.89
N LEU A 148 2.83 12.05 -19.91
CA LEU A 148 1.38 12.19 -20.08
C LEU A 148 0.59 11.57 -18.91
N ILE A 149 1.00 10.39 -18.44
CA ILE A 149 0.39 9.73 -17.27
C ILE A 149 0.59 10.58 -16.01
N SER A 150 1.79 11.18 -15.84
CA SER A 150 2.07 12.06 -14.71
C SER A 150 1.25 13.34 -14.76
N ASP A 151 1.13 13.97 -15.94
CA ASP A 151 0.33 15.17 -16.15
C ASP A 151 -1.15 14.89 -15.82
N ALA A 152 -1.65 13.71 -16.21
CA ALA A 152 -3.03 13.29 -15.99
C ALA A 152 -3.43 13.19 -14.51
N GLN A 153 -2.48 13.06 -13.58
CA GLN A 153 -2.79 13.00 -12.14
C GLN A 153 -3.43 14.29 -11.62
N ASN A 154 -3.20 15.41 -12.31
CA ASN A 154 -3.73 16.72 -11.94
C ASN A 154 -4.93 17.13 -12.79
N ILE A 155 -5.45 16.24 -13.65
CA ILE A 155 -6.53 16.55 -14.58
C ILE A 155 -7.84 15.99 -14.05
N CYS A 156 -8.85 16.85 -13.96
CA CYS A 156 -10.22 16.43 -13.68
C CYS A 156 -11.04 16.36 -14.98
N PRO A 157 -11.37 15.16 -15.50
CA PRO A 157 -12.26 15.05 -16.65
C PRO A 157 -13.70 15.47 -16.27
N PRO A 158 -14.53 15.86 -17.25
CA PRO A 158 -15.96 16.02 -17.04
C PRO A 158 -16.58 14.76 -16.42
N LYS A 159 -17.58 14.92 -15.54
CA LYS A 159 -18.21 13.80 -14.80
C LYS A 159 -18.61 12.61 -15.67
N GLU A 160 -19.10 12.89 -16.88
CA GLU A 160 -19.54 11.89 -17.85
C GLU A 160 -18.38 11.09 -18.48
N GLN A 161 -17.16 11.64 -18.47
CA GLN A 161 -15.96 11.02 -19.07
C GLN A 161 -15.00 10.41 -18.05
N CYS A 162 -15.32 10.45 -16.75
CA CYS A 162 -14.45 9.89 -15.71
C CYS A 162 -14.11 8.41 -15.94
N GLU A 163 -15.10 7.60 -16.35
CA GLU A 163 -14.90 6.17 -16.59
C GLU A 163 -13.95 5.92 -17.78
N ASP A 164 -14.18 6.63 -18.88
CA ASP A 164 -13.37 6.48 -20.10
C ASP A 164 -11.96 7.04 -19.91
N PHE A 165 -11.81 8.15 -19.19
CA PHE A 165 -10.51 8.69 -18.81
C PHE A 165 -9.72 7.70 -17.95
N HIS A 166 -10.37 7.04 -16.99
CA HIS A 166 -9.72 6.01 -16.19
C HIS A 166 -9.28 4.82 -17.04
N LYS A 167 -10.13 4.31 -17.93
CA LYS A 167 -9.78 3.23 -18.88
C LYS A 167 -8.60 3.61 -19.75
N LEU A 168 -8.59 4.84 -20.27
CA LEU A 168 -7.48 5.38 -21.06
C LEU A 168 -6.18 5.37 -20.25
N LEU A 169 -6.18 5.86 -19.01
CA LEU A 169 -4.99 5.86 -18.15
C LEU A 169 -4.47 4.46 -17.87
N VAL A 170 -5.36 3.49 -17.65
CA VAL A 170 -4.97 2.07 -17.49
C VAL A 170 -4.29 1.56 -18.76
N MET A 171 -4.87 1.81 -19.94
CA MET A 171 -4.29 1.41 -21.23
C MET A 171 -2.93 2.08 -21.47
N MET A 172 -2.80 3.39 -21.21
CA MET A 172 -1.54 4.12 -21.34
C MET A 172 -0.47 3.56 -20.41
N THR A 173 -0.85 3.19 -19.18
CA THR A 173 0.07 2.60 -18.19
C THR A 173 0.54 1.22 -18.64
N GLN A 174 -0.38 0.35 -19.09
CA GLN A 174 -0.03 -0.96 -19.64
C GLN A 174 0.88 -0.85 -20.87
N PHE A 175 0.58 0.11 -21.75
CA PHE A 175 1.41 0.38 -22.92
C PHE A 175 2.82 0.83 -22.52
N LYS A 176 2.95 1.77 -21.58
CA LYS A 176 4.26 2.21 -21.05
C LYS A 176 5.06 1.04 -20.47
N ILE A 177 4.42 0.22 -19.63
CA ILE A 177 5.05 -0.97 -19.03
C ILE A 177 5.57 -1.89 -20.14
N SER A 178 4.77 -2.12 -21.17
CA SER A 178 5.15 -2.95 -22.32
C SER A 178 6.40 -2.40 -23.03
N LEU A 179 6.47 -1.08 -23.27
CA LEU A 179 7.66 -0.46 -23.86
C LEU A 179 8.90 -0.62 -22.97
N ASP A 180 8.76 -0.40 -21.66
CA ASP A 180 9.87 -0.54 -20.70
C ASP A 180 10.41 -1.97 -20.63
N LEU A 181 9.52 -2.97 -20.72
CA LEU A 181 9.91 -4.37 -20.78
C LEU A 181 10.61 -4.71 -22.10
N VAL A 182 10.16 -4.19 -23.24
CA VAL A 182 10.87 -4.36 -24.53
C VAL A 182 12.27 -3.76 -24.46
N ILE A 183 12.42 -2.57 -23.85
CA ILE A 183 13.75 -1.96 -23.62
C ILE A 183 14.60 -2.90 -22.76
N ARG A 184 14.06 -3.39 -21.65
CA ARG A 184 14.77 -4.29 -20.74
C ARG A 184 15.21 -5.57 -21.43
N ALA A 185 14.32 -6.22 -22.19
CA ALA A 185 14.65 -7.40 -22.99
C ALA A 185 15.78 -7.11 -23.99
N SER A 186 15.78 -5.91 -24.60
CA SER A 186 16.84 -5.52 -25.53
C SER A 186 18.21 -5.35 -24.86
N GLU A 187 18.24 -4.88 -23.61
CA GLU A 187 19.46 -4.74 -22.82
C GLU A 187 20.01 -6.11 -22.40
N GLU A 188 19.15 -7.01 -21.92
CA GLU A 188 19.53 -8.38 -21.56
C GLU A 188 20.06 -9.15 -22.78
N TYR A 189 19.42 -8.97 -23.95
CA TYR A 189 19.88 -9.57 -25.21
C TYR A 189 21.29 -9.07 -25.59
N ARG A 190 21.56 -7.78 -25.43
CA ARG A 190 22.90 -7.19 -25.66
C ARG A 190 23.94 -7.64 -24.65
N ALA A 191 23.52 -7.93 -23.42
CA ALA A 191 24.39 -8.48 -22.39
C ALA A 191 24.71 -9.98 -22.59
N GLY A 192 24.10 -10.63 -23.58
CA GLY A 192 24.26 -12.07 -23.85
C GLY A 192 23.36 -12.97 -22.98
N ASN A 193 22.46 -12.39 -22.18
CA ASN A 193 21.53 -13.11 -21.33
C ASN A 193 20.24 -13.47 -22.09
N TYR A 194 20.35 -14.34 -23.11
CA TYR A 194 19.23 -14.63 -24.02
C TYR A 194 18.00 -15.22 -23.32
N MET A 195 18.19 -16.06 -22.30
CA MET A 195 17.07 -16.64 -21.52
C MET A 195 16.32 -15.57 -20.72
N ALA A 196 17.04 -14.59 -20.15
CA ALA A 196 16.43 -13.48 -19.44
C ALA A 196 15.66 -12.57 -20.41
N ALA A 197 16.25 -12.27 -21.58
CA ALA A 197 15.60 -11.49 -22.62
C ALA A 197 14.30 -12.15 -23.10
N LEU A 198 14.30 -13.46 -23.33
CA LEU A 198 13.11 -14.21 -23.75
C LEU A 198 12.01 -14.18 -22.68
N ALA A 199 12.36 -14.46 -21.41
CA ALA A 199 11.41 -14.44 -20.31
C ALA A 199 10.74 -13.06 -20.13
N VAL A 200 11.50 -11.97 -20.33
CA VAL A 200 10.96 -10.61 -20.28
C VAL A 200 9.98 -10.36 -21.44
N LEU A 201 10.26 -10.86 -22.65
CA LEU A 201 9.36 -10.70 -23.80
C LEU A 201 8.07 -11.50 -23.65
N GLU A 202 8.14 -12.71 -23.08
CA GLU A 202 6.94 -13.51 -22.79
C GLU A 202 6.02 -12.77 -21.82
N ALA A 203 6.57 -12.12 -20.79
CA ALA A 203 5.80 -11.31 -19.86
C ALA A 203 5.07 -10.12 -20.53
N VAL A 204 5.60 -9.57 -21.63
CA VAL A 204 4.93 -8.48 -22.37
C VAL A 204 3.60 -8.93 -22.97
N VAL A 205 3.55 -10.18 -23.48
CA VAL A 205 2.35 -10.73 -24.13
C VAL A 205 1.18 -10.85 -23.14
N ASP A 206 1.47 -11.09 -21.86
CA ASP A 206 0.47 -11.22 -20.82
C ASP A 206 -0.07 -9.87 -20.30
N ILE A 207 0.65 -8.77 -20.55
CA ILE A 207 0.30 -7.43 -20.04
C ILE A 207 -0.60 -6.66 -21.02
N ILE A 208 -0.50 -6.95 -22.32
CA ILE A 208 -1.34 -6.31 -23.34
C ILE A 208 -2.71 -7.00 -23.30
N PRO A 209 -3.80 -6.30 -22.92
CA PRO A 209 -5.14 -6.88 -22.98
C PRO A 209 -5.47 -7.28 -24.42
N ARG A 210 -6.01 -8.50 -24.61
CA ARG A 210 -6.51 -8.98 -25.91
C ARG A 210 -7.76 -8.23 -26.35
#